data_AF-A0A816C735-F1
#
_entry.id   AF-A0A816C735-F1
#
_cell.length_a   1.000
_cell.length_b   1.000
_cell.length_c   1.000
_cell.angle_alpha   90.00
_cell.angle_beta   90.00
_cell.angle_gamma   90.00
#
_symmetry.space_group_name_H-M   'P 1'
#
loop_
_entity.id
_entity.type
_entity.pdbx_description
1 polymer ?
#
loop_
_entity_poly.entity_id
_entity_poly.type
_entity_poly.pdbx_seq_one_letter_code
_entity_poly.pdbx_strand_id
1 'polypeptide(L)' 'IGTSAVVYPAAGYAVKQSARGVPVVEVNIEETPSTGVSTFHFKGPAGELVPKMLLL' A
#
# COMPACT_ATOMS: atom_id res chain seq x y z
N ILE A 1 4.47 -0.56 -0.10
CA ILE A 1 5.04 -1.25 -1.28
C ILE A 1 5.74 -2.51 -0.78
N GLY A 2 5.35 -3.70 -1.25
CA GLY A 2 6.06 -4.96 -0.97
C GLY A 2 6.22 -5.29 0.51
N THR A 3 5.17 -5.11 1.31
CA THR A 3 5.18 -5.38 2.76
C THR A 3 3.95 -6.20 3.12
N SER A 4 4.08 -7.10 4.10
CA SER A 4 2.95 -7.86 4.64
C SER A 4 2.07 -7.04 5.59
N ALA A 5 2.49 -5.82 5.95
CA ALA A 5 1.77 -4.92 6.85
C ALA A 5 1.39 -5.52 8.22
N VAL A 6 2.25 -6.40 8.77
CA VAL A 6 2.03 -7.01 10.10
C VAL A 6 2.98 -6.51 11.19
N VAL A 7 4.17 -5.99 10.83
CA VAL A 7 5.20 -5.60 11.80
C VAL A 7 5.05 -4.14 12.20
N TYR A 8 4.90 -3.89 13.50
CA TYR A 8 4.83 -2.55 14.08
C TYR A 8 6.23 -2.02 14.43
N PRO A 9 6.46 -0.69 14.32
CA PRO A 9 5.46 0.36 14.06
C PRO A 9 5.10 0.58 12.58
N ALA A 10 5.85 0.00 11.64
CA ALA A 10 5.71 0.28 10.21
C ALA A 10 4.30 0.00 9.65
N ALA A 11 3.67 -1.10 10.05
CA ALA A 11 2.30 -1.47 9.66
C ALA A 11 1.26 -0.38 10.01
N GLY A 12 1.49 0.41 11.06
CA GLY A 12 0.57 1.44 11.51
C GLY A 12 0.60 2.72 10.66
N TYR A 13 1.60 2.91 9.80
CA TYR A 13 1.72 4.17 9.04
C TYR A 13 0.64 4.33 7.98
N ALA A 14 0.31 3.28 7.24
CA ALA A 14 -0.78 3.30 6.24
C ALA A 14 -2.12 3.62 6.90
N VAL A 15 -2.44 2.94 8.01
CA VAL A 15 -3.66 3.17 8.81
C VAL A 15 -3.71 4.62 9.31
N LYS A 16 -2.61 5.14 9.86
CA LYS A 16 -2.56 6.51 10.40
C LYS A 16 -2.78 7.59 9.34
N GLN A 17 -2.29 7.38 8.11
CA GLN A 17 -2.52 8.34 7.02
C GLN A 17 -3.94 8.23 6.45
N SER A 18 -4.44 7.01 6.26
CA SER A 18 -5.82 6.76 5.82
C SER A 18 -6.83 7.40 6.78
N ALA A 19 -6.63 7.26 8.10
CA ALA A 19 -7.46 7.89 9.13
C ALA A 19 -7.47 9.43 9.08
N ARG A 20 -6.51 10.06 8.40
CA ARG A 20 -6.44 11.52 8.17
C ARG A 20 -7.04 11.93 6.83
N GLY A 21 -7.63 11.00 6.09
CA GLY A 21 -8.15 11.24 4.74
C GLY A 21 -7.05 11.41 3.68
N VAL A 22 -5.79 11.09 4.00
CA VAL A 22 -4.70 11.11 3.03
C VAL A 22 -4.82 9.87 2.15
N PRO A 23 -4.79 10.01 0.81
CA PRO A 23 -4.80 8.85 -0.08
C PRO A 23 -3.63 7.90 0.20
N VAL A 24 -3.94 6.61 0.33
CA VAL A 24 -2.95 5.55 0.56
C VAL A 24 -3.02 4.57 -0.60
N VAL A 25 -1.85 4.24 -1.15
CA VAL A 25 -1.73 3.23 -2.20
C VAL A 25 -0.94 2.04 -1.67
N GLU A 26 -1.56 0.87 -1.75
CA GLU A 26 -0.88 -0.40 -1.59
C GLU A 26 -0.48 -0.96 -2.95
N VAL A 27 0.78 -1.38 -3.05
CA VAL A 27 1.31 -2.15 -4.19
C VAL A 27 1.90 -3.41 -3.61
N ASN A 28 1.24 -4.54 -3.84
CA ASN A 28 1.66 -5.83 -3.30
C ASN A 28 1.11 -6.98 -4.16
N ILE A 29 1.77 -8.13 -4.15
CA ILE A 29 1.32 -9.33 -4.89
C ILE A 29 0.12 -10.02 -4.24
N GLU A 30 -0.09 -9.76 -2.95
CA GLU A 30 -1.13 -10.33 -2.11
C GLU A 30 -1.85 -9.22 -1.33
N GLU A 31 -3.07 -9.49 -0.88
CA GLU A 31 -3.74 -8.62 0.07
C GLU A 31 -3.08 -8.70 1.44
N THR A 32 -3.20 -7.63 2.22
CA THR A 32 -2.65 -7.49 3.57
C THR A 32 -3.70 -6.90 4.49
N PRO A 33 -3.46 -6.87 5.82
CA PRO A 33 -4.34 -6.14 6.74
C PRO A 33 -4.51 -4.66 6.40
N SER A 34 -3.60 -4.05 5.63
CA SER A 34 -3.71 -2.65 5.18
C SER A 34 -4.50 -2.47 3.87
N THR A 35 -4.87 -3.54 3.17
CA THR A 35 -5.62 -3.45 1.90
C THR A 35 -6.96 -2.73 2.09
N GLY A 36 -7.71 -3.09 3.14
CA GLY A 36 -9.03 -2.50 3.40
C GLY A 36 -9.02 -1.02 3.79
N VAL A 37 -7.88 -0.47 4.24
CA VAL A 37 -7.72 0.96 4.55
C VAL A 37 -7.03 1.74 3.45
N SER A 38 -6.53 1.06 2.42
CA SER A 38 -5.86 1.70 1.28
C SER A 38 -6.91 2.25 0.32
N THR A 39 -6.67 3.44 -0.23
CA THR A 39 -7.52 4.05 -1.26
C THR A 39 -7.47 3.23 -2.55
N PHE A 40 -6.29 2.73 -2.90
CA PHE A 40 -6.09 1.84 -4.03
C PHE A 40 -5.18 0.68 -3.64
N HIS A 41 -5.51 -0.51 -4.13
CA HIS A 41 -4.66 -1.68 -4.06
C HIS A 41 -4.32 -2.12 -5.50
N PHE A 42 -3.04 -2.09 -5.85
CA PHE A 42 -2.54 -2.61 -7.11
C PHE A 42 -1.87 -3.96 -6.88
N LYS A 43 -2.56 -5.01 -7.34
CA LYS A 43 -2.08 -6.39 -7.20
C LYS A 43 -1.02 -6.72 -8.24
N GLY A 44 0.21 -7.00 -7.80
CA GLY A 44 1.29 -7.46 -8.66
C GLY A 44 2.70 -7.05 -8.19
N PRO A 45 3.75 -7.41 -8.95
CA PRO A 45 5.13 -7.11 -8.59
C PRO A 45 5.38 -5.59 -8.56
N ALA A 46 5.87 -5.09 -7.43
CA ALA A 46 6.15 -3.66 -7.26
C ALA A 46 7.18 -3.15 -8.28
N GLY A 47 8.17 -3.97 -8.64
CA GLY A 47 9.19 -3.63 -9.64
C GLY A 47 8.63 -3.42 -11.05
N GLU A 48 7.43 -3.92 -11.34
CA GLU A 48 6.77 -3.71 -12.64
C GLU A 48 5.71 -2.61 -12.58
N LEU A 49 4.97 -2.53 -11.47
CA LEU A 49 3.85 -1.60 -11.33
C LEU A 49 4.31 -0.20 -10.98
N VAL A 50 5.23 -0.03 -10.02
CA VAL A 50 5.65 1.29 -9.55
C VAL A 50 6.28 2.13 -10.68
N PRO A 51 7.20 1.61 -11.52
CA PRO A 51 7.74 2.39 -12.64
C PRO A 51 6.66 2.88 -13.60
N LYS A 52 5.62 2.08 -13.88
CA LYS A 52 4.50 2.48 -14.76
C LYS A 52 3.67 3.61 -14.16
N MET A 53 3.53 3.66 -12.85
CA MET A 53 2.78 4.71 -12.14
C MET A 53 3.49 6.06 -12.12
N LEU A 54 4.83 6.08 -12.21
CA LEU A 54 5.65 7.30 -12.19
C LEU A 54 5.78 7.96 -13.57
N LEU A 55 5.31 7.29 -14.62
CA LEU A 55 5.37 7.78 -16.00
C LEU A 55 4.13 8.58 -16.42
N LEU A 56 3.15 8.72 -15.52
CA LEU A 56 1.95 9.56 -15.65
C LEU A 56 2.11 10.83 -14.83
#